data_AF-A0A8J1MBX7-F1
#
_entry.id   AF-A0A8J1MBX7-F1
#
_cell.length_a   1.000
_cell.length_b   1.000
_cell.length_c   1.000
_cell.angle_alpha   90.00
_cell.angle_beta   90.00
_cell.angle_gamma   90.00
#
_symmetry.space_group_name_H-M   'P 1'
#
loop_
_entity.id
_entity.type
_entity.pdbx_description
1 polymer ?
#
loop_
_entity_poly.entity_id
_entity_poly.type
_entity_poly.pdbx_seq_one_letter_code
_entity_poly.pdbx_strand_id
1 'polypeptide(L)'
;MADFKEAPLSSRPLGLNPTEYFGLSPEQRRVEEERLALRAQLKRRYQLQLNDPHRKALVEDPALNRWMFARNRNIYPNFRPSPKTSLLGLVWGVGPLFFWYYVFKTDRVSGRLCFIGDQIICYELWYLCSAAILYEMDASL
;
A
#
# COMPACT_ATOMS: atom_id res chain seq x y z
N MET A 1 34.57 -2.59 3.89
CA MET A 1 33.20 -3.04 4.20
C MET A 1 32.25 -1.99 3.63
N ALA A 2 31.15 -2.40 3.00
CA ALA A 2 30.19 -1.45 2.41
C ALA A 2 29.14 -1.02 3.46
N ASP A 3 28.86 0.28 3.55
CA ASP A 3 27.82 0.81 4.43
C ASP A 3 26.41 0.53 3.87
N PHE A 4 25.47 0.21 4.77
CA PHE A 4 24.08 -0.05 4.40
C PHE A 4 23.36 1.25 4.04
N LYS A 5 22.81 1.31 2.81
CA LYS A 5 22.01 2.44 2.33
C LYS A 5 20.52 2.08 2.39
N GLU A 6 19.78 2.84 3.17
CA GLU A 6 18.32 2.70 3.26
C GLU A 6 17.62 3.10 1.96
N ALA A 7 16.51 2.41 1.66
CA ALA A 7 15.63 2.69 0.54
C ALA A 7 14.16 2.57 1.01
N PRO A 8 13.18 3.15 0.31
CA PRO A 8 11.77 3.10 0.73
C PRO A 8 11.22 1.69 0.96
N LEU A 9 11.69 0.72 0.18
CA LEU A 9 11.32 -0.70 0.28
C LEU A 9 12.35 -1.53 1.09
N SER A 10 13.45 -0.92 1.53
CA SER A 10 14.51 -1.58 2.29
C SER A 10 14.88 -0.72 3.50
N SER A 11 14.14 -0.92 4.59
CA SER A 11 14.45 -0.29 5.87
C SER A 11 15.70 -0.90 6.50
N ARG A 12 16.46 -0.08 7.22
CA ARG A 12 17.63 -0.54 7.99
C ARG A 12 17.24 -1.60 9.03
N PRO A 13 17.98 -2.72 9.12
CA PRO A 13 17.72 -3.71 10.17
C PRO A 13 18.01 -3.13 11.55
N LEU A 14 17.25 -3.58 12.55
CA LEU A 14 17.27 -3.02 13.91
C LEU A 14 18.69 -3.03 14.50
N GLY A 15 19.39 -4.18 14.47
CA GLY A 15 20.72 -4.34 15.05
C GLY A 15 21.84 -3.50 14.40
N LEU A 16 21.62 -2.91 13.22
CA LEU A 16 22.56 -1.96 12.59
C LEU A 16 22.24 -0.51 12.96
N ASN A 17 21.12 -0.25 13.64
CA ASN A 17 20.69 1.10 13.96
C ASN A 17 21.49 1.66 15.16
N PRO A 18 22.30 2.72 14.96
CA PRO A 18 23.13 3.26 16.03
C PRO A 18 22.30 3.86 17.19
N THR A 19 21.05 4.26 16.93
CA THR A 19 20.19 4.86 17.96
C THR A 19 19.73 3.86 19.02
N GLU A 20 19.73 2.57 18.71
CA GLU A 20 19.29 1.51 19.64
C GLU A 20 20.27 1.33 20.80
N TYR A 21 21.58 1.45 20.54
CA TYR A 21 22.61 1.14 21.54
C TYR A 21 23.34 2.37 22.08
N PHE A 22 23.69 3.34 21.22
CA PHE A 22 24.62 4.41 21.60
C PHE A 22 23.94 5.73 21.99
N GLY A 23 22.63 5.88 21.80
CA GLY A 23 21.94 7.18 21.86
C GLY A 23 20.67 7.26 22.73
N LEU A 24 20.40 6.28 23.59
CA LEU A 24 19.16 6.22 24.38
C LEU A 24 19.07 7.34 25.43
N SER A 25 18.30 8.38 25.12
CA SER A 25 17.97 9.45 26.05
C SER A 25 16.93 9.00 27.10
N PRO A 26 16.87 9.63 28.29
CA PRO A 26 15.88 9.27 29.30
C PRO A 26 14.44 9.47 28.81
N GLU A 27 14.19 10.45 27.95
CA GLU A 27 12.85 10.68 27.36
C GLU A 27 12.46 9.56 26.38
N GLN A 28 13.41 9.03 25.61
CA GLN A 28 13.14 7.88 24.73
C GLN A 28 12.74 6.64 25.52
N ARG A 29 13.41 6.38 26.65
CA ARG A 29 13.05 5.26 27.54
C ARG A 29 11.63 5.40 28.09
N ARG A 30 11.23 6.61 28.49
CA ARG A 30 9.85 6.89 28.94
C ARG A 30 8.83 6.60 27.83
N VAL A 31 9.10 7.05 26.61
CA VAL A 31 8.21 6.77 25.45
C VAL A 31 8.14 5.28 25.15
N GLU A 32 9.24 4.53 25.28
CA GLU A 32 9.25 3.08 25.13
C GLU A 32 8.44 2.38 26.22
N GLU A 33 8.61 2.78 27.48
CA GLU A 33 7.83 2.29 28.62
C GLU A 33 6.34 2.54 28.42
N GLU A 34 5.95 3.74 27.96
CA GLU A 34 4.56 4.07 27.64
C GLU A 34 4.00 3.20 26.51
N ARG A 35 4.77 2.99 25.43
CA ARG A 35 4.39 2.09 24.31
C ARG A 35 4.22 0.64 24.79
N LEU A 36 5.14 0.17 25.63
CA LEU A 36 5.10 -1.18 26.19
C LEU A 36 3.92 -1.35 27.16
N ALA A 37 3.65 -0.36 28.00
CA ALA A 37 2.51 -0.36 28.91
C ALA A 37 1.17 -0.42 28.14
N LEU A 38 1.03 0.38 27.10
CA LEU A 38 -0.14 0.36 26.21
C LEU A 38 -0.28 -0.99 25.50
N ARG A 39 0.82 -1.53 24.95
CA ARG A 39 0.83 -2.86 24.31
C ARG A 39 0.42 -3.96 25.29
N ALA A 40 0.94 -3.94 26.51
CA ALA A 40 0.61 -4.91 27.55
C ALA A 40 -0.87 -4.82 27.96
N GLN A 41 -1.40 -3.60 28.10
CA GLN A 41 -2.81 -3.35 28.41
C GLN A 41 -3.74 -3.89 27.31
N LEU A 42 -3.46 -3.59 26.05
CA LEU A 42 -4.25 -4.08 24.91
C LEU A 42 -4.19 -5.61 24.80
N LYS A 43 -3.01 -6.21 24.97
CA LYS A 43 -2.84 -7.67 24.97
C LYS A 43 -3.65 -8.32 26.08
N ARG A 44 -3.59 -7.77 27.30
CA ARG A 44 -4.37 -8.27 28.44
C ARG A 44 -5.88 -8.22 28.15
N ARG A 45 -6.39 -7.12 27.61
CA ARG A 45 -7.81 -6.98 27.25
C ARG A 45 -8.25 -8.04 26.25
N TYR A 46 -7.45 -8.24 25.19
CA TYR A 46 -7.72 -9.26 24.18
C TYR A 46 -7.70 -10.68 24.77
N GLN A 47 -6.70 -10.99 25.60
CA GLN A 47 -6.60 -12.31 26.24
C GLN A 47 -7.79 -12.62 27.16
N LEU A 48 -8.28 -11.63 27.92
CA LEU A 48 -9.47 -11.80 28.77
C LEU A 48 -10.72 -12.15 27.95
N GLN A 49 -10.90 -11.49 26.80
CA GLN A 49 -12.03 -11.77 25.91
C GLN A 49 -11.89 -13.12 25.20
N LEU A 50 -10.67 -13.51 24.84
CA LEU A 50 -10.37 -14.77 24.18
C LEU A 50 -10.56 -15.98 25.11
N ASN A 51 -10.16 -15.83 26.38
CA ASN A 51 -10.17 -16.90 27.37
C ASN A 51 -11.52 -17.05 28.11
N ASP A 52 -12.55 -16.28 27.76
CA ASP A 52 -13.89 -16.44 28.36
C ASP A 52 -14.54 -17.74 27.87
N PRO A 53 -14.86 -18.70 28.77
CA PRO A 53 -15.45 -19.98 28.38
C PRO A 53 -16.87 -19.84 27.79
N HIS A 54 -17.55 -18.71 28.00
CA HIS A 54 -18.90 -18.48 27.47
C HIS A 54 -18.91 -17.76 26.13
N ARG A 55 -17.74 -17.48 25.54
CA ARG A 55 -17.63 -16.73 24.29
C ARG A 55 -18.21 -17.51 23.10
N LYS A 56 -19.27 -16.97 22.49
CA LYS A 56 -19.93 -17.55 21.31
C LYS A 56 -19.57 -16.86 19.98
N ALA A 57 -19.06 -15.63 20.02
CA ALA A 57 -18.81 -14.79 18.85
C ALA A 57 -17.32 -14.47 18.67
N LEU A 58 -16.97 -13.95 17.48
CA LEU A 58 -15.64 -13.44 17.18
C LEU A 58 -15.36 -12.17 18.02
N VAL A 59 -14.12 -11.99 18.46
CA VAL A 59 -13.69 -10.76 19.14
C VAL A 59 -13.52 -9.65 18.11
N GLU A 60 -14.31 -8.58 18.25
CA GLU A 60 -14.20 -7.42 17.37
C GLU A 60 -12.98 -6.57 17.75
N ASP A 61 -12.13 -6.27 16.76
CA ASP A 61 -11.02 -5.35 16.93
C ASP A 61 -11.42 -3.92 16.52
N PRO A 62 -11.48 -2.96 17.46
CA PRO A 62 -11.78 -1.57 17.13
C PRO A 62 -10.70 -0.93 16.24
N ALA A 63 -9.45 -1.41 16.26
CA ALA A 63 -8.40 -0.90 15.38
C ALA A 63 -8.68 -1.26 13.92
N LEU A 64 -9.03 -2.52 13.65
CA LEU A 64 -9.43 -2.97 12.31
C LEU A 64 -10.66 -2.20 11.80
N ASN A 65 -11.69 -2.03 12.65
CA ASN A 65 -12.89 -1.28 12.27
C ASN A 65 -12.57 0.19 11.92
N ARG A 66 -11.70 0.84 12.69
CA ARG A 66 -11.25 2.22 12.39
C ARG A 66 -10.42 2.29 11.11
N TRP A 67 -9.56 1.30 10.86
CA TRP A 67 -8.77 1.23 9.63
C TRP A 67 -9.66 1.02 8.40
N MET A 68 -10.63 0.09 8.46
CA MET A 68 -11.63 -0.11 7.41
C MET A 68 -12.47 1.16 7.18
N PHE A 69 -12.90 1.82 8.26
CA PHE A 69 -13.62 3.10 8.16
C PHE A 69 -12.77 4.18 7.47
N ALA A 70 -11.49 4.28 7.84
CA ALA A 70 -10.56 5.24 7.25
C ALA A 70 -10.40 5.00 5.74
N ARG A 71 -10.29 3.74 5.31
CA ARG A 71 -10.14 3.35 3.90
C ARG A 71 -11.42 3.49 3.09
N ASN A 72 -12.59 3.22 3.66
CA ASN A 72 -13.84 3.13 2.87
C ASN A 72 -14.71 4.38 2.98
N ARG A 73 -14.86 4.92 4.19
CA ARG A 73 -15.85 5.97 4.48
C ARG A 73 -15.23 7.34 4.63
N ASN A 74 -13.98 7.42 5.08
CA ASN A 74 -13.32 8.67 5.43
C ASN A 74 -12.58 9.36 4.25
N ILE A 75 -12.69 8.83 3.03
CA ILE A 75 -11.99 9.37 1.86
C ILE A 75 -12.56 10.72 1.42
N TYR A 76 -13.84 10.74 1.03
CA TYR A 76 -14.48 11.93 0.46
C TYR A 76 -14.68 13.09 1.45
N PRO A 77 -15.00 12.86 2.74
CA PRO A 77 -15.14 13.96 3.69
C PRO A 77 -13.85 14.78 3.88
N ASN A 78 -12.67 14.16 3.73
CA ASN A 78 -11.38 14.83 3.88
C ASN A 78 -10.76 15.24 2.53
N PHE A 79 -11.41 14.94 1.42
CA PHE A 79 -10.91 15.28 0.09
C PHE A 79 -11.02 16.79 -0.14
N ARG A 80 -9.89 17.44 -0.42
CA ARG A 80 -9.82 18.86 -0.75
C ARG A 80 -9.45 18.99 -2.23
N PRO A 81 -10.32 19.57 -3.09
CA PRO A 81 -9.98 19.76 -4.49
C PRO A 81 -8.85 20.79 -4.61
N SER A 82 -7.65 20.30 -4.91
CA SER A 82 -6.43 21.09 -5.09
C SER A 82 -5.88 20.89 -6.51
N PRO A 83 -5.10 21.84 -7.07
CA PRO A 83 -4.60 21.71 -8.44
C PRO A 83 -3.76 20.44 -8.65
N LYS A 84 -2.96 20.04 -7.66
CA LYS A 84 -2.17 18.79 -7.69
C LYS A 84 -3.05 17.53 -7.73
N THR A 85 -4.13 17.48 -6.95
CA THR A 85 -5.03 16.32 -6.92
C THR A 85 -5.86 16.24 -8.20
N SER A 86 -6.27 17.39 -8.75
CA SER A 86 -6.99 17.44 -10.03
C SER A 86 -6.11 17.04 -11.20
N LEU A 87 -4.84 17.48 -11.22
CA LEU A 87 -3.88 17.07 -12.26
C LEU A 87 -3.60 15.56 -12.18
N LEU A 88 -3.38 15.02 -10.98
CA LEU A 88 -3.21 13.58 -10.78
C LEU A 88 -4.45 12.81 -11.27
N GLY A 89 -5.64 13.24 -10.89
CA GLY A 89 -6.90 12.63 -11.33
C GLY A 89 -7.07 12.65 -12.85
N LEU A 90 -6.68 13.74 -13.52
CA LEU A 90 -6.73 13.83 -14.98
C LEU A 90 -5.72 12.90 -15.64
N VAL A 91 -4.45 12.94 -15.21
CA VAL A 91 -3.39 12.11 -15.81
C VAL A 91 -3.71 10.62 -15.66
N TRP A 92 -4.14 10.19 -14.48
CA TRP A 92 -4.40 8.78 -14.21
C TRP A 92 -5.80 8.31 -14.60
N GLY A 93 -6.79 9.19 -14.62
CA GLY A 93 -8.15 8.85 -15.05
C GLY A 93 -8.32 8.93 -16.57
N VAL A 94 -7.82 10.00 -17.19
CA VAL A 94 -8.05 10.31 -18.61
C VAL A 94 -6.87 9.87 -19.47
N GLY A 95 -5.65 9.88 -18.95
CA GLY A 95 -4.45 9.47 -19.69
C GLY A 95 -4.53 8.06 -20.29
N PRO A 96 -4.88 7.01 -19.51
CA PRO A 96 -5.00 5.66 -20.04
C PRO A 96 -6.06 5.53 -21.14
N LEU A 97 -7.16 6.30 -21.07
CA LEU A 97 -8.20 6.28 -22.10
C LEU A 97 -7.68 6.78 -23.44
N PHE A 98 -6.93 7.89 -23.45
CA PHE A 98 -6.29 8.39 -24.67
C PHE A 98 -5.22 7.42 -25.17
N PHE A 99 -4.38 6.91 -24.28
CA PHE A 99 -3.36 5.92 -24.62
C PHE A 99 -3.97 4.72 -25.37
N TRP A 100 -4.99 4.09 -24.79
CA TRP A 100 -5.65 2.94 -25.41
C TRP A 100 -6.44 3.30 -26.68
N TYR A 101 -7.05 4.48 -26.73
CA TYR A 101 -7.69 4.97 -27.95
C TYR A 101 -6.69 5.01 -29.11
N TYR A 102 -5.49 5.57 -28.91
CA TYR A 102 -4.48 5.64 -29.95
C TYR A 102 -3.97 4.25 -30.35
N VAL A 103 -3.66 3.38 -29.38
CA VAL A 103 -3.21 1.99 -29.65
C VAL A 103 -4.24 1.23 -30.50
N PHE A 104 -5.51 1.26 -30.11
CA PHE A 104 -6.57 0.58 -30.88
C PHE A 104 -6.88 1.27 -32.21
N LYS A 105 -6.68 2.59 -32.30
CA LYS A 105 -6.87 3.33 -33.55
C LYS A 105 -5.77 2.99 -34.56
N THR A 106 -4.52 2.88 -34.12
CA THR A 106 -3.40 2.49 -34.99
C THR A 106 -3.56 1.07 -35.49
N ASP A 107 -3.99 0.13 -34.65
CA ASP A 107 -4.25 -1.25 -35.05
C ASP A 107 -5.35 -1.33 -36.13
N ARG A 108 -6.48 -0.63 -35.91
CA ARG A 108 -7.59 -0.58 -36.88
C ARG A 108 -7.26 0.10 -38.21
N VAL A 109 -6.45 1.16 -38.19
CA VAL A 109 -6.07 1.90 -39.41
C VAL A 109 -4.97 1.17 -40.19
N SER A 110 -4.05 0.50 -39.49
CA SER A 110 -3.06 -0.40 -40.08
C SER A 110 -3.66 -1.73 -40.53
N GLY A 111 -4.90 -2.04 -40.12
CA GLY A 111 -5.73 -3.17 -40.57
C GLY A 111 -6.07 -3.22 -42.07
N ARG A 112 -5.38 -2.44 -42.92
CA ARG A 112 -5.30 -2.68 -44.37
C ARG A 112 -4.21 -3.69 -44.76
N LEU A 113 -3.53 -4.28 -43.78
CA LEU A 113 -2.61 -5.42 -43.95
C LEU A 113 -3.18 -6.68 -43.29
N CYS A 114 -4.48 -6.92 -43.45
CA CYS A 114 -5.05 -8.24 -43.21
C CYS A 114 -4.75 -9.15 -44.43
N PHE A 115 -3.48 -9.44 -44.70
CA PHE A 115 -2.99 -10.57 -45.51
C PHE A 115 -1.47 -10.59 -45.39
N ILE A 116 -0.94 -11.19 -44.34
CA ILE A 116 0.32 -11.96 -44.26
C ILE A 116 0.56 -12.15 -42.76
N GLY A 117 0.85 -13.40 -42.40
CA GLY A 117 0.75 -13.92 -41.04
C GLY A 117 1.69 -13.29 -40.02
N ASP A 118 1.37 -13.65 -38.77
CA ASP A 118 2.27 -13.76 -37.61
C ASP A 118 2.96 -12.48 -37.11
N GLN A 119 2.41 -11.86 -36.05
CA GLN A 119 3.07 -11.77 -34.73
C GLN A 119 2.28 -10.90 -33.74
N ILE A 120 1.72 -11.56 -32.73
CA ILE A 120 1.10 -10.98 -31.53
C ILE A 120 2.22 -10.74 -30.50
N ILE A 121 2.95 -9.62 -30.58
CA ILE A 121 4.05 -9.30 -29.64
C ILE A 121 3.63 -8.30 -28.55
N CYS A 122 2.50 -7.60 -28.68
CA CYS A 122 2.19 -6.48 -27.78
C CYS A 122 1.47 -6.86 -26.46
N TYR A 123 1.04 -8.11 -26.28
CA TYR A 123 0.22 -8.51 -25.12
C TYR A 123 1.05 -8.93 -23.90
N GLU A 124 2.29 -9.39 -24.09
CA GLU A 124 3.17 -9.86 -23.01
C GLU A 124 3.70 -8.71 -22.13
N LEU A 125 4.01 -7.55 -22.71
CA LEU A 125 4.46 -6.38 -21.91
C LEU A 125 3.33 -5.80 -21.03
N TRP A 126 2.07 -5.99 -21.41
CA TRP A 126 0.94 -5.48 -20.65
C TRP A 126 0.54 -6.39 -19.49
N TYR A 127 0.68 -7.72 -19.63
CA TYR A 127 0.55 -8.64 -18.49
C TYR A 127 1.62 -8.38 -17.43
N LEU A 128 2.87 -8.09 -17.84
CA LEU A 128 3.94 -7.74 -16.90
C LEU A 128 3.71 -6.39 -16.21
N CYS A 129 3.15 -5.39 -16.90
CA CYS A 129 2.86 -4.07 -16.31
C CYS A 129 1.60 -4.08 -15.44
N SER A 130 0.57 -4.84 -15.81
CA SER A 130 -0.65 -5.04 -14.99
C SER A 130 -0.37 -5.89 -13.75
N ALA A 131 0.49 -6.91 -13.87
CA ALA A 131 0.96 -7.70 -12.73
C ALA A 131 1.80 -6.85 -11.77
N ALA A 132 2.64 -5.93 -12.28
CA ALA A 132 3.39 -5.01 -11.43
C ALA A 132 2.48 -4.04 -10.65
N ILE A 133 1.43 -3.50 -11.29
CA ILE A 133 0.46 -2.60 -10.63
C ILE A 133 -0.39 -3.35 -9.58
N LEU A 134 -0.77 -4.60 -9.84
CA LEU A 134 -1.47 -5.43 -8.85
C LEU A 134 -0.56 -5.84 -7.67
N TYR A 135 0.72 -6.15 -7.92
CA TYR A 135 1.69 -6.41 -6.85
C TYR A 135 1.95 -5.19 -5.96
N GLU A 136 1.95 -3.99 -6.56
CA GLU A 136 2.19 -2.74 -5.83
C GLU A 136 0.95 -2.27 -5.04
N MET A 137 -0.26 -2.69 -5.43
CA MET A 137 -1.47 -2.49 -4.63
C MET A 137 -1.57 -3.44 -3.43
N ASP A 138 -1.18 -4.71 -3.56
CA ASP A 138 -1.17 -5.66 -2.41
C ASP A 138 -0.03 -5.40 -1.41
N ALA A 139 1.08 -4.81 -1.84
CA ALA A 139 2.16 -4.39 -0.94
C ALA A 139 1.82 -3.15 -0.06
N SER A 140 0.65 -2.55 -0.27
CA SER A 140 0.14 -1.38 0.49
C SER A 140 -1.00 -1.71 1.47
N LEU A 141 -1.22 -3.01 1.73
CA LEU A 141 -2.26 -3.55 2.61
C LEU A 141 -1.69 -4.08 3.92
#